data_AF-A0A0V0QL22-F1
#
_entry.id   AF-A0A0V0QL22-F1
#
_cell.length_a   1.000
_cell.length_b   1.000
_cell.length_c   1.000
_cell.angle_alpha   90.00
_cell.angle_beta   90.00
_cell.angle_gamma   90.00
#
_symmetry.space_group_name_H-M   'P 1'
#
loop_
_entity.id
_entity.type
_entity.pdbx_description
1 polymer ?
#
loop_
_entity_poly.entity_id
_entity_poly.type
_entity_poly.pdbx_seq_one_letter_code
_entity_poly.pdbx_strand_id
1 'polypeptide(L)'
;MPLLMMSGRPASGKTTRAKEIEKYLTEKYKAKVIILNEEYFGLKKEEAYVSSHQEKITRAFLKSNVEKLLDQDTVIIFDSLNYIKGYRFELHCRAKAVKTQYALIYCNITADRRKKWNSQNENKFPEKLFEELSNSYEVPSQGNRWDKPYFEVRDNEETPLEELAQILLFDQKTTKDPQSTKKTFEGNTQNYLFELDKKITDLINEITQKQGEALQVGSPIFLTGCTKPLKLQHALNLIFLKKSKQEFQAFLKQNPPKSLDVVGDQFVIFLQGRL
;
A
#
# COMPACT_ATOMS: atom_id res chain seq x y z
N MET A 1 0.58 6.08 9.80
CA MET A 1 0.59 5.37 11.08
C MET A 1 -0.29 4.15 10.90
N PRO A 2 0.04 3.07 11.62
CA PRO A 2 -0.31 1.71 11.26
C PRO A 2 -1.80 1.37 11.32
N LEU A 3 -2.19 0.36 10.54
CA LEU A 3 -3.42 -0.40 10.73
C LEU A 3 -3.13 -1.59 11.65
N LEU A 4 -3.76 -1.60 12.83
CA LEU A 4 -3.80 -2.75 13.72
C LEU A 4 -5.12 -3.52 13.52
N MET A 5 -5.03 -4.75 13.03
CA MET A 5 -6.18 -5.62 12.84
C MET A 5 -6.37 -6.55 14.03
N MET A 6 -7.54 -6.46 14.67
CA MET A 6 -7.96 -7.44 15.67
C MET A 6 -8.70 -8.58 14.99
N SER A 7 -8.25 -9.82 15.17
CA SER A 7 -8.94 -11.01 14.68
C SER A 7 -9.20 -11.99 15.82
N GLY A 8 -10.32 -12.68 15.78
CA GLY A 8 -10.71 -13.67 16.77
C GLY A 8 -12.19 -13.97 16.64
N ARG A 9 -12.59 -15.12 17.18
CA ARG A 9 -14.00 -15.55 17.18
C ARG A 9 -14.92 -14.49 17.83
N PRO A 10 -16.24 -14.53 17.58
CA PRO A 10 -17.19 -13.69 18.30
C PRO A 10 -16.96 -13.72 19.82
N ALA A 11 -17.05 -12.54 20.44
CA ALA A 11 -16.80 -12.33 21.86
C ALA A 11 -15.44 -12.85 22.38
N SER A 12 -14.37 -12.82 21.60
CA SER A 12 -13.01 -13.20 22.02
C SER A 12 -12.23 -12.10 22.77
N GLY A 13 -12.88 -11.08 23.31
CA GLY A 13 -12.21 -9.99 24.04
C GLY A 13 -11.43 -8.99 23.17
N LYS A 14 -11.62 -8.99 21.84
CA LYS A 14 -10.95 -8.05 20.91
C LYS A 14 -11.12 -6.59 21.35
N THR A 15 -12.36 -6.18 21.64
CA THR A 15 -12.69 -4.81 22.06
C THR A 15 -12.00 -4.41 23.36
N THR A 16 -11.90 -5.32 24.34
CA THR A 16 -11.19 -5.05 25.59
C THR A 16 -9.72 -4.77 25.31
N ARG A 17 -9.06 -5.64 24.54
CA ARG A 17 -7.65 -5.47 24.18
C ARG A 17 -7.42 -4.23 23.30
N ALA A 18 -8.33 -3.93 22.38
CA ALA A 18 -8.27 -2.73 21.55
C ALA A 18 -8.27 -1.45 22.41
N LYS A 19 -9.14 -1.39 23.44
CA LYS A 19 -9.19 -0.28 24.40
C LYS A 19 -7.94 -0.19 25.27
N GLU A 20 -7.39 -1.32 25.72
CA GLU A 20 -6.12 -1.34 26.46
C GLU A 20 -4.98 -0.77 25.62
N ILE A 21 -4.90 -1.16 24.34
CA ILE A 21 -3.88 -0.67 23.39
C ILE A 21 -4.09 0.82 23.12
N GLU A 22 -5.31 1.26 22.82
CA GLU A 22 -5.64 2.67 22.61
C GLU A 22 -5.23 3.52 23.81
N LYS A 23 -5.63 3.10 25.02
CA LYS A 23 -5.29 3.80 26.26
C LYS A 23 -3.77 3.91 26.42
N TYR A 24 -3.05 2.80 26.27
CA TYR A 24 -1.60 2.77 26.43
C TYR A 24 -0.87 3.68 25.43
N LEU A 25 -1.23 3.59 24.15
CA LEU A 25 -0.63 4.41 23.08
C LEU A 25 -0.93 5.90 23.26
N THR A 26 -2.15 6.24 23.67
CA THR A 26 -2.58 7.63 23.88
C THR A 26 -1.93 8.23 25.13
N GLU A 27 -1.87 7.48 26.25
CA GLU A 27 -1.34 7.98 27.51
C GLU A 27 0.19 8.08 27.51
N LYS A 28 0.88 6.99 27.12
CA LYS A 28 2.35 6.89 27.18
C LYS A 28 3.05 7.59 26.02
N TYR A 29 2.51 7.51 24.80
CA TYR A 29 3.16 8.02 23.59
C TYR A 29 2.48 9.22 22.96
N LYS A 30 1.34 9.67 23.51
CA LYS A 30 0.52 10.76 22.93
C LYS A 30 0.15 10.51 21.47
N ALA A 31 0.07 9.24 21.06
CA ALA A 31 -0.29 8.86 19.70
C ALA A 31 -1.78 9.14 19.47
N LYS A 32 -2.13 9.56 18.26
CA LYS A 32 -3.53 9.65 17.85
C LYS A 32 -4.01 8.26 17.47
N VAL A 33 -4.98 7.73 18.21
CA VAL A 33 -5.54 6.39 18.00
C VAL A 33 -7.04 6.48 17.74
N ILE A 34 -7.55 5.68 16.81
CA ILE A 34 -8.99 5.55 16.55
C ILE A 34 -9.33 4.06 16.51
N ILE A 35 -10.25 3.63 17.37
CA ILE A 35 -10.87 2.31 17.29
C ILE A 35 -12.08 2.38 16.35
N LEU A 36 -12.09 1.52 15.33
CA LEU A 36 -13.22 1.34 14.43
C LEU A 36 -13.82 -0.05 14.62
N ASN A 37 -15.08 -0.10 15.04
CA ASN A 37 -15.86 -1.31 15.24
C ASN A 37 -17.35 -1.05 14.95
N GLU A 38 -18.21 -2.04 15.19
CA GLU A 38 -19.65 -1.90 14.99
C GLU A 38 -20.25 -0.82 15.91
N GLU A 39 -19.84 -0.80 17.18
CA GLU A 39 -20.32 0.15 18.19
C GLU A 39 -19.98 1.61 17.86
N TYR A 40 -18.81 1.88 17.29
CA TYR A 40 -18.39 3.21 16.85
C TYR A 40 -19.38 3.82 15.85
N PHE A 41 -20.01 2.97 15.02
CA PHE A 41 -21.02 3.39 14.04
C PHE A 41 -22.46 3.15 14.52
N GLY A 42 -22.67 2.79 15.79
CA GLY A 42 -24.00 2.49 16.34
C GLY A 42 -24.68 1.27 15.72
N LEU A 43 -23.90 0.34 15.14
CA LEU A 43 -24.44 -0.86 14.50
C LEU A 43 -24.77 -1.94 15.53
N LYS A 44 -26.01 -2.39 15.51
CA LYS A 44 -26.43 -3.57 16.28
C LYS A 44 -25.99 -4.83 15.56
N LYS A 45 -25.27 -5.73 16.25
CA LYS A 45 -24.71 -6.94 15.63
C LYS A 45 -25.77 -7.91 15.15
N GLU A 46 -26.90 -7.99 15.85
CA GLU A 46 -28.05 -8.78 15.42
C GLU A 46 -28.53 -8.35 14.03
N GLU A 47 -28.68 -7.04 13.79
CA GLU A 47 -29.12 -6.50 12.51
C GLU A 47 -27.99 -6.58 11.47
N ALA A 48 -26.77 -6.19 11.84
CA ALA A 48 -25.61 -6.09 10.95
C ALA A 48 -25.18 -7.44 10.34
N TYR A 49 -25.54 -8.55 10.99
CA TYR A 49 -25.14 -9.90 10.63
C TYR A 49 -26.30 -10.89 10.52
N VAL A 50 -27.54 -10.39 10.41
CA VAL A 50 -28.75 -11.23 10.30
C VAL A 50 -28.73 -12.15 9.07
N SER A 51 -28.03 -11.74 8.01
CA SER A 51 -27.92 -12.49 6.76
C SER A 51 -26.57 -12.24 6.10
N SER A 52 -26.13 -13.16 5.23
CA SER A 52 -24.89 -12.98 4.46
C SER A 52 -24.91 -11.72 3.57
N HIS A 53 -26.08 -11.30 3.11
CA HIS A 53 -26.24 -10.05 2.36
C HIS A 53 -25.94 -8.84 3.25
N GLN A 54 -26.56 -8.78 4.43
CA GLN A 54 -26.37 -7.68 5.36
C GLN A 54 -24.95 -7.65 5.92
N GLU A 55 -24.37 -8.81 6.23
CA GLU A 55 -22.97 -8.94 6.63
C GLU A 55 -22.02 -8.40 5.55
N LYS A 56 -22.28 -8.69 4.27
CA LYS A 56 -21.48 -8.15 3.16
C LYS A 56 -21.55 -6.62 3.12
N ILE A 57 -22.73 -6.03 3.32
CA ILE A 57 -22.92 -4.58 3.40
C ILE A 57 -22.15 -4.02 4.59
N THR A 58 -22.32 -4.60 5.78
CA THR A 58 -21.63 -4.20 7.01
C THR A 58 -20.11 -4.21 6.83
N ARG A 59 -19.54 -5.30 6.29
CA ARG A 59 -18.09 -5.41 6.04
C ARG A 59 -17.60 -4.38 5.04
N ALA A 60 -18.34 -4.14 3.97
CA ALA A 60 -17.99 -3.12 2.98
C ALA A 60 -18.02 -1.71 3.59
N PHE A 61 -19.03 -1.42 4.39
CA PHE A 61 -19.17 -0.16 5.12
C PHE A 61 -18.00 0.07 6.09
N LEU A 62 -17.73 -0.89 6.98
CA LEU A 62 -16.61 -0.81 7.93
C LEU A 62 -15.27 -0.64 7.22
N LYS A 63 -15.01 -1.45 6.18
CA LYS A 63 -13.79 -1.36 5.36
C LYS A 63 -13.64 0.02 4.72
N SER A 64 -14.71 0.58 4.16
CA SER A 64 -14.66 1.91 3.53
C SER A 64 -14.31 3.01 4.53
N ASN A 65 -14.73 2.90 5.78
CA ASN A 65 -14.41 3.87 6.81
C ASN A 65 -12.99 3.70 7.34
N VAL A 66 -12.47 2.47 7.44
CA VAL A 66 -11.04 2.23 7.66
C VAL A 66 -10.24 2.92 6.57
N GLU A 67 -10.54 2.66 5.29
CA GLU A 67 -9.84 3.23 4.14
C GLU A 67 -9.79 4.77 4.16
N LYS A 68 -10.87 5.44 4.56
CA LYS A 68 -10.93 6.91 4.65
C LYS A 68 -10.06 7.50 5.76
N LEU A 69 -9.81 6.73 6.83
CA LEU A 69 -9.10 7.19 8.03
C LEU A 69 -7.64 6.72 8.07
N LEU A 70 -7.24 5.86 7.13
CA LEU A 70 -5.84 5.46 7.00
C LEU A 70 -4.99 6.65 6.50
N ASP A 71 -4.16 7.18 7.39
CA ASP A 71 -3.23 8.25 7.10
C ASP A 71 -1.81 7.94 7.65
N GLN A 72 -0.91 8.92 7.60
CA GLN A 72 0.46 8.77 8.09
C GLN A 72 0.62 9.05 9.60
N ASP A 73 -0.39 9.56 10.30
CA ASP A 73 -0.27 10.14 11.64
C ASP A 73 -1.24 9.57 12.70
N THR A 74 -2.18 8.73 12.29
CA THR A 74 -3.19 8.08 13.12
C THR A 74 -3.00 6.56 13.15
N VAL A 75 -2.97 5.96 14.34
CA VAL A 75 -3.06 4.50 14.52
C VAL A 75 -4.53 4.10 14.41
N ILE A 76 -4.87 3.27 13.43
CA ILE A 76 -6.23 2.74 13.28
C ILE A 76 -6.27 1.33 13.85
N ILE A 77 -7.06 1.13 14.91
CA ILE A 77 -7.35 -0.20 15.46
C ILE A 77 -8.69 -0.66 14.88
N PHE A 78 -8.65 -1.69 14.05
CA PHE A 78 -9.84 -2.26 13.46
C PHE A 78 -10.32 -3.47 14.27
N ASP A 79 -11.32 -3.22 15.12
CA ASP A 79 -11.94 -4.17 16.04
C ASP A 79 -13.28 -4.67 15.47
N SER A 80 -13.23 -5.57 14.49
CA SER A 80 -14.43 -6.22 13.93
C SER A 80 -14.22 -7.73 13.92
N LEU A 81 -15.21 -8.49 13.42
CA LEU A 81 -15.13 -9.95 13.32
C LEU A 81 -13.85 -10.43 12.63
N ASN A 82 -13.46 -9.81 11.51
CA ASN A 82 -12.25 -10.12 10.74
C ASN A 82 -12.02 -11.64 10.54
N TYR A 83 -13.11 -12.37 10.36
CA TYR A 83 -13.16 -13.82 10.53
C TYR A 83 -12.85 -14.62 9.27
N ILE A 84 -12.98 -13.99 8.10
CA ILE A 84 -12.64 -14.61 6.80
C ILE A 84 -11.29 -14.09 6.32
N LYS A 85 -10.44 -15.00 5.86
CA LYS A 85 -9.11 -14.73 5.30
C LYS A 85 -9.14 -13.72 4.16
N GLY A 86 -10.12 -13.83 3.25
CA GLY A 86 -10.28 -12.90 2.13
C GLY A 86 -10.47 -11.45 2.58
N TYR A 87 -11.25 -11.24 3.64
CA TYR A 87 -11.50 -9.89 4.17
C TYR A 87 -10.26 -9.29 4.82
N ARG A 88 -9.49 -10.10 5.56
CA ARG A 88 -8.20 -9.68 6.12
C ARG A 88 -7.19 -9.33 5.02
N PHE A 89 -7.16 -10.12 3.94
CA PHE A 89 -6.30 -9.86 2.79
C PHE A 89 -6.62 -8.52 2.11
N GLU A 90 -7.91 -8.20 1.92
CA GLU A 90 -8.32 -6.91 1.35
C GLU A 90 -7.80 -5.73 2.18
N LEU A 91 -7.98 -5.77 3.50
CA LEU A 91 -7.51 -4.72 4.41
C LEU A 91 -5.98 -4.63 4.45
N HIS A 92 -5.28 -5.75 4.40
CA HIS A 92 -3.82 -5.76 4.23
C HIS A 92 -3.40 -5.06 2.92
N CYS A 93 -4.09 -5.34 1.80
CA CYS A 93 -3.81 -4.68 0.52
C CYS A 93 -4.05 -3.17 0.59
N ARG A 94 -5.07 -2.73 1.34
CA ARG A 94 -5.32 -1.29 1.57
C ARG A 94 -4.22 -0.63 2.38
N ALA A 95 -3.83 -1.22 3.51
CA ALA A 95 -2.71 -0.73 4.31
C ALA A 95 -1.43 -0.65 3.46
N LYS A 96 -1.19 -1.65 2.61
CA LYS A 96 -0.07 -1.66 1.67
C LYS A 96 -0.14 -0.56 0.62
N ALA A 97 -1.31 -0.28 0.06
CA ALA A 97 -1.49 0.76 -0.94
C ALA A 97 -1.18 2.16 -0.39
N VAL A 98 -1.51 2.43 0.87
CA VAL A 98 -1.18 3.70 1.55
C VAL A 98 0.20 3.69 2.22
N LYS A 99 0.99 2.61 2.01
CA LYS A 99 2.34 2.42 2.55
C LYS A 99 2.41 2.52 4.08
N THR A 100 1.35 2.12 4.77
CA THR A 100 1.33 2.09 6.22
C THR A 100 1.69 0.70 6.76
N GLN A 101 2.20 0.68 7.99
CA GLN A 101 2.51 -0.56 8.69
C GLN A 101 1.21 -1.31 9.01
N TYR A 102 1.26 -2.64 8.90
CA TYR A 102 0.12 -3.53 9.15
C TYR A 102 0.52 -4.56 10.21
N ALA A 103 -0.28 -4.65 11.27
CA ALA A 103 -0.13 -5.65 12.31
C ALA A 103 -1.45 -6.39 12.54
N LEU A 104 -1.38 -7.70 12.78
CA LEU A 104 -2.53 -8.54 13.10
C LEU A 104 -2.32 -9.14 14.50
N ILE A 105 -3.34 -9.03 15.35
CA ILE A 105 -3.42 -9.74 16.63
C ILE A 105 -4.53 -10.78 16.54
N TYR A 106 -4.22 -12.01 16.94
CA TYR A 106 -5.20 -13.08 17.04
C TYR A 106 -5.59 -13.33 18.50
N CYS A 107 -6.84 -13.09 18.84
CA CYS A 107 -7.42 -13.39 20.15
C CYS A 107 -7.95 -14.84 20.17
N ASN A 108 -7.16 -15.77 20.71
CA ASN A 108 -7.47 -17.19 20.77
C ASN A 108 -8.06 -17.58 22.14
N ILE A 109 -9.37 -17.38 22.30
CA ILE A 109 -10.09 -17.55 23.57
C ILE A 109 -10.99 -18.79 23.53
N THR A 110 -10.98 -19.54 24.63
CA THR A 110 -11.84 -20.73 24.84
C THR A 110 -13.33 -20.45 24.63
N ALA A 111 -14.07 -21.46 24.16
CA ALA A 111 -15.49 -21.33 23.86
C ALA A 111 -16.32 -20.92 25.09
N ASP A 112 -16.07 -21.53 26.24
CA ASP A 112 -16.82 -21.27 27.48
C ASP A 112 -16.70 -19.81 27.91
N ARG A 113 -15.49 -19.26 27.84
CA ARG A 113 -15.26 -17.85 28.18
C ARG A 113 -15.92 -16.90 27.18
N ARG A 114 -15.84 -17.21 25.88
CA ARG A 114 -16.53 -16.42 24.84
C ARG A 114 -18.05 -16.43 25.05
N LYS A 115 -18.65 -17.58 25.40
CA LYS A 115 -20.08 -17.68 25.71
C LYS A 115 -20.45 -16.80 26.91
N LYS A 116 -19.66 -16.87 27.99
CA LYS A 116 -19.83 -16.01 29.17
C LYS A 116 -19.70 -14.52 28.83
N TRP A 117 -18.72 -14.14 28.03
CA TRP A 117 -18.54 -12.74 27.64
C TRP A 117 -19.62 -12.25 26.68
N ASN A 118 -20.11 -13.11 25.79
CA ASN A 118 -21.21 -12.75 24.89
C ASN A 118 -22.51 -12.51 25.67
N SER A 119 -22.81 -13.30 26.70
CA SER A 119 -24.04 -13.12 27.50
C SER A 119 -24.03 -11.82 28.34
N GLN A 120 -22.85 -11.32 28.65
CA GLN A 120 -22.63 -10.07 29.40
C GLN A 120 -22.57 -8.82 28.50
N ASN A 121 -22.54 -8.99 27.18
CA ASN A 121 -22.44 -7.87 26.24
C ASN A 121 -23.84 -7.31 25.92
N GLU A 122 -23.99 -5.98 25.96
CA GLU A 122 -25.22 -5.29 25.55
C GLU A 122 -25.49 -5.47 24.06
N ASN A 123 -24.46 -5.28 23.21
CA ASN A 123 -24.49 -5.57 21.78
C ASN A 123 -23.94 -6.99 21.55
N LYS A 124 -24.65 -8.00 22.08
CA LYS A 124 -24.29 -9.41 21.94
C LYS A 124 -24.69 -9.98 20.57
N PHE A 125 -23.97 -11.02 20.16
CA PHE A 125 -24.43 -11.86 19.05
C PHE A 125 -25.56 -12.77 19.55
N PRO A 126 -26.69 -12.87 18.83
CA PRO A 126 -27.69 -13.92 19.09
C PRO A 126 -27.03 -15.30 19.11
N GLU A 127 -27.51 -16.21 19.95
CA GLU A 127 -26.85 -17.50 20.21
C GLU A 127 -26.61 -18.31 18.92
N LYS A 128 -27.62 -18.40 18.05
CA LYS A 128 -27.50 -19.06 16.74
C LYS A 128 -26.40 -18.43 15.88
N LEU A 129 -26.39 -17.10 15.78
CA LEU A 129 -25.39 -16.37 15.00
C LEU A 129 -23.98 -16.51 15.60
N PHE A 130 -23.87 -16.50 16.93
CA PHE A 130 -22.60 -16.69 17.64
C PHE A 130 -21.96 -18.03 17.28
N GLU A 131 -22.73 -19.11 17.25
CA GLU A 131 -22.24 -20.45 16.90
C GLU A 131 -21.88 -20.53 15.40
N GLU A 132 -22.73 -20.03 14.50
CA GLU A 132 -22.48 -19.99 13.06
C GLU A 132 -21.18 -19.24 12.70
N LEU A 133 -20.99 -18.04 13.26
CA LEU A 133 -19.78 -17.24 13.08
C LEU A 133 -18.56 -17.86 13.74
N SER A 134 -18.73 -18.55 14.88
CA SER A 134 -17.63 -19.27 15.54
C SER A 134 -17.12 -20.44 14.71
N ASN A 135 -18.03 -21.16 14.05
CA ASN A 135 -17.73 -22.31 13.20
C ASN A 135 -17.13 -21.90 11.85
N SER A 136 -17.53 -20.73 11.34
CA SER A 136 -17.03 -20.19 10.08
C SER A 136 -15.73 -19.38 10.24
N TYR A 137 -15.17 -19.29 11.45
CA TYR A 137 -13.96 -18.53 11.72
C TYR A 137 -12.71 -19.19 11.13
N GLU A 138 -12.06 -18.50 10.19
CA GLU A 138 -10.81 -18.93 9.58
C GLU A 138 -9.62 -18.39 10.38
N VAL A 139 -8.94 -19.29 11.11
CA VAL A 139 -7.78 -18.95 11.93
C VAL A 139 -6.66 -18.32 11.08
N PRO A 140 -6.08 -17.18 11.50
CA PRO A 140 -4.96 -16.56 10.82
C PRO A 140 -3.79 -17.52 10.59
N SER A 141 -3.26 -17.56 9.37
CA SER A 141 -2.27 -18.57 8.97
C SER A 141 -0.83 -18.10 9.20
N GLN A 142 -0.06 -18.87 9.99
CA GLN A 142 1.37 -18.63 10.25
C GLN A 142 2.24 -18.69 8.97
N GLY A 143 1.82 -19.46 7.96
CA GLY A 143 2.56 -19.62 6.71
C GLY A 143 2.36 -18.46 5.73
N ASN A 144 1.33 -17.65 5.90
CA ASN A 144 1.05 -16.50 5.04
C ASN A 144 1.58 -15.23 5.69
N ARG A 145 2.65 -14.64 5.14
CA ARG A 145 3.29 -13.45 5.72
C ARG A 145 2.32 -12.30 6.06
N TRP A 146 1.30 -12.10 5.23
CA TRP A 146 0.30 -11.04 5.41
C TRP A 146 -0.81 -11.41 6.40
N ASP A 147 -1.03 -12.70 6.66
CA ASP A 147 -2.06 -13.21 7.57
C ASP A 147 -1.46 -13.69 8.90
N LYS A 148 -0.12 -13.67 9.03
CA LYS A 148 0.59 -14.11 10.21
C LYS A 148 0.32 -13.15 11.38
N PRO A 149 -0.24 -13.63 12.50
CA PRO A 149 -0.35 -12.82 13.71
C PRO A 149 1.04 -12.42 14.22
N TYR A 150 1.19 -11.17 14.63
CA TYR A 150 2.33 -10.77 15.46
C TYR A 150 2.21 -11.40 16.84
N PHE A 151 0.98 -11.44 17.36
CA PHE A 151 0.66 -12.08 18.63
C PHE A 151 -0.59 -12.95 18.49
N GLU A 152 -0.51 -14.15 19.05
CA GLU A 152 -1.67 -14.95 19.41
C GLU A 152 -1.83 -14.84 20.91
N VAL A 153 -2.97 -14.31 21.36
CA VAL A 153 -3.19 -14.05 22.78
C VAL A 153 -4.32 -14.89 23.33
N ARG A 154 -4.02 -15.65 24.38
CA ARG A 154 -4.88 -16.64 25.02
C ARG A 154 -5.56 -16.09 26.28
N ASP A 155 -6.30 -16.96 26.93
CA ASP A 155 -7.14 -16.67 28.09
C ASP A 155 -6.44 -15.91 29.23
N ASN A 156 -5.25 -16.35 29.62
CA ASN A 156 -4.55 -15.81 30.80
C ASN A 156 -3.33 -14.97 30.41
N GLU A 157 -3.25 -14.55 29.15
CA GLU A 157 -2.16 -13.75 28.64
C GLU A 157 -2.59 -12.29 28.56
N GLU A 158 -1.74 -11.41 29.10
CA GLU A 158 -1.92 -9.97 29.03
C GLU A 158 -1.79 -9.47 27.59
N THR A 159 -2.26 -8.26 27.34
CA THR A 159 -2.07 -7.61 26.04
C THR A 159 -0.61 -7.16 25.92
N PRO A 160 0.12 -7.51 24.83
CA PRO A 160 1.54 -7.17 24.66
C PRO A 160 1.72 -5.69 24.26
N LEU A 161 1.44 -4.79 25.20
CA LEU A 161 1.31 -3.36 24.96
C LEU A 161 2.63 -2.71 24.50
N GLU A 162 3.74 -3.04 25.15
CA GLU A 162 5.06 -2.47 24.84
C GLU A 162 5.55 -2.92 23.47
N GLU A 163 5.45 -4.21 23.17
CA GLU A 163 5.85 -4.76 21.89
C GLU A 163 4.97 -4.25 20.75
N LEU A 164 3.67 -4.11 20.98
CA LEU A 164 2.77 -3.50 20.00
C LEU A 164 3.11 -2.03 19.75
N ALA A 165 3.41 -1.25 20.80
CA ALA A 165 3.87 0.13 20.61
C ALA A 165 5.15 0.17 19.79
N GLN A 166 6.10 -0.73 20.04
CA GLN A 166 7.32 -0.88 19.23
C GLN A 166 7.00 -1.12 17.75
N ILE A 167 6.14 -2.10 17.47
CA ILE A 167 5.75 -2.48 16.10
C ILE A 167 4.98 -1.36 15.39
N LEU A 168 4.12 -0.66 16.11
CA LEU A 168 3.17 0.30 15.55
C LEU A 168 3.80 1.68 15.34
N LEU A 169 4.60 2.15 16.30
CA LEU A 169 5.10 3.52 16.29
C LEU A 169 6.53 3.64 15.76
N PHE A 170 7.34 2.59 15.88
CA PHE A 170 8.79 2.69 15.65
C PHE A 170 9.30 1.75 14.54
N ASP A 171 8.70 0.59 14.33
CA ASP A 171 9.05 -0.30 13.21
C ASP A 171 8.62 0.31 11.87
N GLN A 172 9.54 0.98 11.17
CA GLN A 172 9.32 1.48 9.81
C GLN A 172 9.37 0.39 8.73
N LYS A 173 8.85 -0.81 9.02
CA LYS A 173 8.71 -1.89 8.03
C LYS A 173 7.54 -1.58 7.09
N THR A 174 7.65 -0.52 6.30
CA THR A 174 6.67 -0.26 5.24
C THR A 174 6.58 -1.48 4.33
N THR A 175 5.35 -1.93 4.06
CA THR A 175 5.12 -3.05 3.15
C THR A 175 5.67 -2.66 1.78
N LYS A 176 6.78 -3.29 1.36
CA LYS A 176 7.40 -3.02 0.05
C LYS A 176 6.36 -3.13 -1.06
N ASP A 177 6.34 -2.15 -1.97
CA ASP A 177 5.47 -2.15 -3.15
C ASP A 177 5.47 -3.54 -3.82
N PRO A 178 4.34 -4.05 -4.31
CA PRO A 178 4.36 -5.25 -5.12
C PRO A 178 5.23 -4.97 -6.36
N GLN A 179 6.33 -5.69 -6.52
CA GLN A 179 7.20 -5.48 -7.68
C GLN A 179 6.48 -5.83 -9.00
N SER A 180 5.48 -6.71 -8.97
CA SER A 180 4.76 -7.20 -10.17
C SER A 180 3.92 -6.17 -10.93
N THR A 181 3.57 -5.01 -10.34
CA THR A 181 2.80 -3.96 -11.03
C THR A 181 3.64 -2.79 -11.52
N LYS A 182 4.95 -2.81 -11.26
CA LYS A 182 5.85 -1.87 -11.95
C LYS A 182 6.02 -2.39 -13.37
N LYS A 183 5.61 -1.60 -14.37
CA LYS A 183 6.03 -1.87 -15.75
C LYS A 183 7.56 -1.92 -15.73
N THR A 184 8.12 -3.11 -15.85
CA THR A 184 9.55 -3.32 -16.04
C THR A 184 9.81 -3.55 -17.50
N PHE A 185 10.92 -3.01 -18.00
CA PHE A 185 11.39 -3.27 -19.35
C PHE A 185 11.62 -4.78 -19.56
N GLU A 186 11.12 -5.35 -20.66
CA GLU A 186 11.23 -6.80 -21.00
C GLU A 186 12.56 -7.15 -21.70
N GLY A 187 13.64 -6.40 -21.47
CA GLY A 187 14.94 -6.63 -22.09
C GLY A 187 16.07 -6.91 -21.09
N ASN A 188 17.08 -7.63 -21.58
CA ASN A 188 18.21 -8.18 -20.82
C ASN A 188 18.86 -7.14 -19.89
N THR A 189 18.84 -7.41 -18.57
CA THR A 189 18.80 -6.39 -17.52
C THR A 189 20.16 -5.93 -17.01
N GLN A 190 21.27 -6.52 -17.48
CA GLN A 190 22.57 -6.28 -16.84
C GLN A 190 23.23 -4.93 -17.22
N ASN A 191 22.97 -4.38 -18.42
CA ASN A 191 23.60 -3.12 -18.90
C ASN A 191 22.63 -2.05 -19.42
N TYR A 192 21.31 -2.24 -19.29
CA TYR A 192 20.32 -1.36 -19.92
C TYR A 192 20.46 0.13 -19.56
N LEU A 193 20.60 0.45 -18.26
CA LEU A 193 20.71 1.84 -17.82
C LEU A 193 21.97 2.51 -18.36
N PHE A 194 23.06 1.74 -18.49
CA PHE A 194 24.31 2.21 -19.04
C PHE A 194 24.19 2.47 -20.55
N GLU A 195 23.59 1.55 -21.30
CA GLU A 195 23.35 1.69 -22.74
C GLU A 195 22.42 2.85 -23.07
N LEU A 196 21.37 3.04 -22.26
CA LEU A 196 20.46 4.17 -22.38
C LEU A 196 21.17 5.50 -22.11
N ASP A 197 21.96 5.58 -21.03
CA ASP A 197 22.71 6.80 -20.71
C ASP A 197 23.73 7.13 -21.80
N LYS A 198 24.45 6.12 -22.29
CA LYS A 198 25.39 6.24 -23.40
C LYS A 198 24.69 6.74 -24.66
N LYS A 199 23.59 6.10 -25.08
CA LYS A 199 22.83 6.48 -26.29
C LYS A 199 22.34 7.93 -26.22
N ILE A 200 21.77 8.37 -25.10
CA ILE A 200 21.32 9.78 -24.96
C ILE A 200 22.51 10.75 -24.98
N THR A 201 23.64 10.37 -24.38
CA THR A 201 24.86 11.19 -24.37
C THR A 201 25.44 11.34 -25.78
N ASP A 202 25.48 10.26 -26.55
CA ASP A 202 25.94 10.26 -27.94
C ASP A 202 25.06 11.16 -28.82
N LEU A 203 23.74 11.11 -28.65
CA LEU A 203 22.80 12.01 -29.33
C LEU A 203 23.03 13.48 -28.97
N ILE A 204 23.27 13.80 -27.69
CA ILE A 204 23.56 15.17 -27.24
C ILE A 204 24.87 15.68 -27.86
N ASN A 205 25.90 14.85 -27.94
CA ASN A 205 27.16 15.20 -28.57
C ASN A 205 26.96 15.46 -30.07
N GLU A 206 26.19 14.61 -30.75
CA GLU A 206 25.87 14.77 -32.18
C GLU A 206 25.07 16.06 -32.46
N ILE A 207 24.08 16.38 -31.61
CA ILE A 207 23.35 17.67 -31.69
C ILE A 207 24.32 18.84 -31.52
N THR A 208 25.22 18.75 -30.54
CA THR A 208 26.18 19.82 -30.23
C THR A 208 27.12 20.10 -31.40
N GLN A 209 27.53 19.05 -32.13
CA GLN A 209 28.38 19.16 -33.32
C GLN A 209 27.61 19.70 -34.54
N LYS A 210 26.40 19.19 -34.80
CA LYS A 210 25.64 19.49 -36.03
C LYS A 210 24.83 20.79 -35.97
N GLN A 211 24.53 21.34 -34.80
CA GLN A 211 23.64 22.50 -34.66
C GLN A 211 24.17 23.78 -35.34
N GLY A 212 25.48 23.98 -35.41
CA GLY A 212 26.07 25.17 -36.03
C GLY A 212 25.77 25.25 -37.53
N GLU A 213 26.02 24.15 -38.25
CA GLU A 213 25.76 24.04 -39.70
C GLU A 213 24.25 24.02 -39.99
N ALA A 214 23.48 23.28 -39.18
CA ALA A 214 22.04 23.17 -39.35
C ALA A 214 21.31 24.52 -39.25
N LEU A 215 21.73 25.41 -38.34
CA LEU A 215 21.15 26.74 -38.17
C LEU A 215 21.53 27.72 -39.28
N GLN A 216 22.73 27.57 -39.87
CA GLN A 216 23.16 28.41 -41.00
C GLN A 216 22.39 28.08 -42.28
N VAL A 217 22.14 26.79 -42.52
CA VAL A 217 21.46 26.30 -43.74
C VAL A 217 19.93 26.22 -43.55
N GLY A 218 19.43 26.32 -42.31
CA GLY A 218 18.01 26.16 -41.98
C GLY A 218 17.51 24.72 -42.16
N SER A 219 18.41 23.74 -42.06
CA SER A 219 18.12 22.33 -42.32
C SER A 219 17.82 21.54 -41.03
N PRO A 220 16.98 20.50 -41.09
CA PRO A 220 16.79 19.60 -39.96
C PRO A 220 18.05 18.77 -39.66
N ILE A 221 18.28 18.48 -38.39
CA ILE A 221 19.34 17.58 -37.93
C ILE A 221 18.84 16.14 -37.98
N PHE A 222 19.57 15.28 -38.69
CA PHE A 222 19.38 13.83 -38.67
C PHE A 222 20.40 13.20 -37.73
N LEU A 223 19.89 12.55 -36.69
CA LEU A 223 20.70 11.87 -35.67
C LEU A 223 20.87 10.39 -35.99
N THR A 224 22.01 9.85 -35.60
CA THR A 224 22.36 8.46 -35.88
C THR A 224 21.41 7.50 -35.17
N GLY A 225 20.82 6.56 -35.92
CA GLY A 225 19.87 5.59 -35.38
C GLY A 225 18.51 6.18 -34.98
N CYS A 226 18.19 7.40 -35.44
CA CYS A 226 16.87 8.02 -35.30
C CYS A 226 16.22 8.15 -36.67
N THR A 227 14.92 7.87 -36.75
CA THR A 227 14.10 8.11 -37.95
C THR A 227 13.53 9.52 -37.97
N LYS A 228 13.42 10.17 -36.80
CA LYS A 228 12.82 11.50 -36.68
C LYS A 228 13.86 12.61 -36.79
N PRO A 229 13.62 13.65 -37.62
CA PRO A 229 14.48 14.81 -37.70
C PRO A 229 14.25 15.75 -36.50
N LEU A 230 15.32 16.40 -36.03
CA LEU A 230 15.26 17.48 -35.05
C LEU A 230 15.36 18.83 -35.76
N LYS A 231 14.35 19.69 -35.62
CA LYS A 231 14.33 21.05 -36.18
C LYS A 231 14.69 22.05 -35.10
N LEU A 232 15.76 22.82 -35.32
CA LEU A 232 16.21 23.86 -34.41
C LEU A 232 15.82 25.25 -34.94
N GLN A 233 15.33 26.12 -34.06
CA GLN A 233 15.14 27.55 -34.34
C GLN A 233 16.33 28.40 -33.84
N HIS A 234 17.03 27.90 -32.82
CA HIS A 234 18.18 28.52 -32.18
C HIS A 234 19.14 27.45 -31.66
N ALA A 235 20.37 27.85 -31.35
CA ALA A 235 21.38 26.94 -30.81
C ALA A 235 21.01 26.52 -29.39
N LEU A 236 21.08 25.21 -29.11
CA LEU A 236 20.79 24.64 -27.80
C LEU A 236 22.03 24.71 -26.91
N ASN A 237 21.86 25.31 -25.73
CA ASN A 237 22.91 25.35 -24.72
C ASN A 237 23.08 23.96 -24.07
N LEU A 238 24.33 23.57 -23.78
CA LEU A 238 24.69 22.36 -23.02
C LEU A 238 23.94 22.25 -21.68
N ILE A 239 23.66 23.36 -21.00
CA ILE A 239 22.88 23.35 -19.74
C ILE A 239 21.46 22.81 -20.00
N PHE A 240 20.81 23.30 -21.06
CA PHE A 240 19.48 22.84 -21.46
C PHE A 240 19.49 21.37 -21.87
N LEU A 241 20.49 20.94 -22.64
CA LEU A 241 20.62 19.55 -23.08
C LEU A 241 20.84 18.59 -21.90
N LYS A 242 21.70 18.96 -20.94
CA LYS A 242 21.92 18.17 -19.71
C LYS A 242 20.65 18.08 -18.85
N LYS A 243 19.91 19.18 -18.69
CA LYS A 243 18.64 19.19 -17.96
C LYS A 243 17.59 18.33 -18.67
N SER A 244 17.48 18.45 -19.99
CA SER A 244 16.57 17.63 -20.80
C SER A 244 16.91 16.14 -20.74
N LYS A 245 18.20 15.76 -20.68
CA LYS A 245 18.62 14.37 -20.41
C LYS A 245 18.07 13.87 -19.08
N GLN A 246 18.26 14.62 -17.99
CA GLN A 246 17.81 14.22 -16.65
C GLN A 246 16.29 14.05 -16.57
N GLU A 247 15.55 15.00 -17.16
CA GLU A 247 14.09 14.97 -17.18
C GLU A 247 13.56 13.83 -18.06
N PHE A 248 14.19 13.57 -19.21
CA PHE A 248 13.84 12.43 -20.06
C PHE A 248 14.14 11.09 -19.38
N GLN A 249 15.27 10.97 -18.68
CA GLN A 249 15.58 9.77 -17.89
C GLN A 249 14.58 9.54 -16.76
N ALA A 250 14.11 10.62 -16.10
CA ALA A 250 13.04 10.51 -15.11
C ALA A 250 11.72 10.05 -15.75
N PHE A 251 11.39 10.56 -16.95
CA PHE A 251 10.23 10.13 -17.72
C PHE A 251 10.29 8.65 -18.10
N LEU A 252 11.44 8.15 -18.59
CA LEU A 252 11.61 6.74 -18.96
C LEU A 252 11.53 5.78 -17.76
N LYS A 253 11.88 6.24 -16.55
CA LYS A 253 11.68 5.43 -15.31
C LYS A 253 10.21 5.17 -15.01
N GLN A 254 9.32 6.10 -15.39
CA GLN A 254 7.87 5.95 -15.22
C GLN A 254 7.21 5.27 -16.42
N ASN A 255 7.81 5.45 -17.60
CA ASN A 255 7.33 4.95 -18.88
C ASN A 255 8.46 4.22 -19.62
N PRO A 256 8.80 2.99 -19.20
CA PRO A 256 9.87 2.25 -19.84
C PRO A 256 9.54 2.03 -21.33
N PRO A 257 10.51 2.25 -22.24
CA PRO A 257 10.33 2.06 -23.67
C PRO A 257 10.16 0.58 -24.02
N LYS A 258 9.69 0.24 -25.22
CA LYS A 258 9.55 -1.17 -25.63
C LYS A 258 10.87 -1.82 -26.06
N SER A 259 11.82 -1.02 -26.56
CA SER A 259 13.18 -1.44 -26.93
C SER A 259 14.16 -0.27 -26.79
N LEU A 260 15.46 -0.53 -26.85
CA LEU A 260 16.46 0.54 -26.91
C LEU A 260 16.46 1.29 -28.25
N ASP A 261 15.98 0.67 -29.31
CA ASP A 261 15.96 1.26 -30.66
C ASP A 261 15.08 2.50 -30.70
N VAL A 262 13.92 2.46 -30.03
CA VAL A 262 12.95 3.57 -30.01
C VAL A 262 13.37 4.75 -29.13
N VAL A 263 14.37 4.58 -28.26
CA VAL A 263 14.78 5.62 -27.29
C VAL A 263 15.29 6.88 -27.99
N GLY A 264 16.00 6.72 -29.12
CA GLY A 264 16.53 7.85 -29.88
C GLY A 264 15.40 8.74 -30.43
N ASP A 265 14.44 8.12 -31.12
CA ASP A 265 13.28 8.83 -31.65
C ASP A 265 12.42 9.46 -30.55
N GLN A 266 12.26 8.78 -29.41
CA GLN A 266 11.55 9.35 -28.26
C GLN A 266 12.26 10.57 -27.69
N PHE A 267 13.59 10.55 -27.60
CA PHE A 267 14.36 11.70 -27.14
C PHE A 267 14.27 12.88 -28.11
N VAL A 268 14.30 12.63 -29.42
CA VAL A 268 14.09 13.66 -30.44
C VAL A 268 12.72 14.30 -30.31
N ILE A 269 11.64 13.50 -30.17
CA ILE A 269 10.28 14.01 -29.96
C ILE A 269 10.21 14.84 -28.67
N PHE A 270 10.83 14.35 -27.60
CA PHE A 270 10.85 15.01 -26.30
C PHE A 270 11.54 16.37 -26.37
N LEU A 271 12.66 16.48 -27.08
CA LEU A 271 13.32 17.75 -27.34
C LEU A 271 12.47 18.65 -28.22
N GLN A 272 11.94 18.14 -29.33
CA GLN A 272 11.14 18.92 -30.27
C GLN A 272 9.89 19.54 -29.63
N GLY A 273 9.28 18.89 -28.63
CA GLY A 273 8.15 19.44 -27.89
C GLY A 273 8.52 20.58 -26.91
N ARG A 274 9.80 20.89 -26.76
CA ARG A 274 10.35 21.93 -25.86
C ARG A 274 11.05 23.07 -26.59
N LEU A 275 11.20 22.94 -27.90
CA LEU A 275 11.76 23.97 -28.79
C LEU A 275 10.62 24.77 -29.41
#